data_AF-A0A9J6HA52-F1
#
_entry.id   AF-A0A9J6HA52-F1
#
_cell.length_a   1.000
_cell.length_b   1.000
_cell.length_c   1.000
_cell.angle_alpha   90.00
_cell.angle_beta   90.00
_cell.angle_gamma   90.00
#
_symmetry.space_group_name_H-M   'P 1'
#
loop_
_entity.id
_entity.type
_entity.pdbx_description
1 polymer ?
#
loop_
_entity_poly.entity_id
_entity_poly.type
_entity_poly.pdbx_seq_one_letter_code
_entity_poly.pdbx_strand_id
1 'polypeptide(L)'
;MAEQSRTTTAQENEGNTPVDENWCHTRMVVSKHCYHWTVHDFCSHGEKMGDTLESSTFSTGTDGKLTWRLELCRDYRYDEFLDRIPTFSVGLRLASCQLSHVDVDCRVSVLDSKGGETATKYLKRRFYPSDNVSVLLSDESGQYFDMSDAVSPDDTVTIRCEMDVFVGPINVPGEKKAIAVPERQLSSDLGQLFEDGKYSDVVLNVQG
;
A
#
# COMPACT_ATOMS: atom_id res chain seq x y z
N MET A 1 41.69 15.79 36.41
CA MET A 1 40.26 15.91 36.07
C MET A 1 40.05 17.33 35.58
N ALA A 2 40.55 17.69 34.39
CA ALA A 2 40.12 17.33 33.03
C ALA A 2 38.83 18.06 32.63
N GLU A 3 38.99 18.87 31.58
CA GLU A 3 38.12 19.95 31.09
C GLU A 3 36.74 19.49 30.61
N GLN A 4 35.74 20.35 30.80
CA GLN A 4 34.47 20.27 30.07
C GLN A 4 34.60 21.08 28.78
N SER A 5 34.80 20.37 27.68
CA SER A 5 34.82 20.93 26.32
C SER A 5 33.41 21.35 25.90
N ARG A 6 33.24 22.65 25.66
CA ARG A 6 32.09 23.24 24.93
C ARG A 6 32.16 22.76 23.48
N THR A 7 31.24 21.91 23.06
CA THR A 7 31.06 21.53 21.66
C THR A 7 30.14 22.56 21.02
N THR A 8 30.70 23.39 20.13
CA THR A 8 29.97 24.34 19.29
C THR A 8 29.17 23.55 18.26
N THR A 9 27.85 23.52 18.39
CA THR A 9 26.95 23.01 17.34
C THR A 9 26.90 24.07 16.25
N ALA A 10 27.52 23.78 15.10
CA ALA A 10 27.33 24.59 13.90
C ALA A 10 25.87 24.44 13.46
N GLN A 11 25.07 25.49 13.67
CA GLN A 11 23.82 25.64 12.92
C GLN A 11 24.23 25.88 11.48
N GLU A 12 24.12 24.84 10.65
CA GLU A 12 24.10 24.98 9.20
C GLU A 12 22.93 25.90 8.85
N ASN A 13 23.30 27.13 8.52
CA ASN A 13 22.41 28.10 7.92
C ASN A 13 22.12 27.56 6.53
N GLU A 14 21.04 26.79 6.38
CA GLU A 14 20.54 26.35 5.08
C GLU A 14 20.19 27.60 4.27
N GLY A 15 21.18 28.04 3.50
CA GLY A 15 21.06 29.09 2.52
C GLY A 15 19.88 28.75 1.62
N ASN A 16 18.88 29.61 1.69
CA ASN A 16 17.72 29.68 0.83
C ASN A 16 18.16 29.61 -0.64
N THR A 17 18.28 28.39 -1.15
CA THR A 17 18.48 28.12 -2.56
C THR A 17 17.10 28.24 -3.19
N PRO A 18 16.96 28.97 -4.32
CA PRO A 18 15.69 29.07 -5.01
C PRO A 18 15.30 27.67 -5.47
N VAL A 19 14.35 27.06 -4.75
CA VAL A 19 13.73 25.81 -5.18
C VAL A 19 12.99 26.16 -6.47
N ASP A 20 13.44 25.54 -7.57
CA ASP A 20 12.92 25.71 -8.92
C ASP A 20 11.40 25.72 -8.91
N GLU A 21 10.74 26.74 -9.47
CA GLU A 21 9.33 27.05 -9.23
C GLU A 21 8.35 26.01 -9.80
N ASN A 22 8.87 24.96 -10.45
CA ASN A 22 8.11 23.95 -11.17
C ASN A 22 8.53 22.51 -10.82
N TRP A 23 8.53 22.19 -9.52
CA TRP A 23 8.78 20.82 -9.04
C TRP A 23 7.48 20.12 -8.61
N CYS A 24 7.44 18.80 -8.78
CA CYS A 24 6.39 17.93 -8.26
C CYS A 24 7.01 16.65 -7.69
N HIS A 25 6.27 15.94 -6.85
CA HIS A 25 6.62 14.59 -6.44
C HIS A 25 5.55 13.62 -6.93
N THR A 26 5.99 12.50 -7.50
CA THR A 26 5.08 11.42 -7.92
C THR A 26 4.80 10.50 -6.75
N ARG A 27 3.52 10.28 -6.45
CA ARG A 27 3.06 9.31 -5.45
C ARG A 27 2.31 8.18 -6.14
N MET A 28 2.63 6.94 -5.79
CA MET A 28 1.85 5.78 -6.22
C MET A 28 0.56 5.68 -5.40
N VAL A 29 -0.57 5.55 -6.07
CA VAL A 29 -1.85 5.28 -5.42
C VAL A 29 -2.05 3.77 -5.35
N VAL A 30 -2.22 3.27 -4.13
CA VAL A 30 -2.45 1.85 -3.84
C VAL A 30 -3.81 1.71 -3.17
N SER A 31 -4.65 0.82 -3.72
CA SER A 31 -5.93 0.46 -3.15
C SER A 31 -5.82 -0.91 -2.47
N LYS A 32 -6.05 -0.96 -1.16
CA LYS A 32 -5.92 -2.19 -0.36
C LYS A 32 -7.26 -2.90 -0.23
N HIS A 33 -7.25 -4.20 -0.46
CA HIS A 33 -8.45 -5.03 -0.41
C HIS A 33 -8.16 -6.36 0.31
N CYS A 34 -9.15 -6.89 1.01
CA CYS A 34 -9.10 -8.20 1.63
C CYS A 34 -10.41 -8.93 1.32
N TYR A 35 -10.30 -10.09 0.69
CA TYR A 35 -11.44 -10.94 0.33
C TYR A 35 -11.30 -12.29 1.05
N HIS A 36 -12.40 -12.76 1.63
CA HIS A 36 -12.47 -14.08 2.26
C HIS A 36 -13.45 -14.94 1.46
N TRP A 37 -13.00 -16.13 1.09
CA TRP A 37 -13.81 -17.12 0.40
C TRP A 37 -13.81 -18.40 1.20
N THR A 38 -14.98 -18.72 1.75
CA THR A 38 -15.21 -19.99 2.45
C THR A 38 -15.94 -20.94 1.53
N VAL A 39 -15.38 -22.15 1.38
CA VAL A 39 -16.01 -23.27 0.68
C VAL A 39 -16.59 -24.20 1.73
N HIS A 40 -17.89 -24.49 1.60
CA HIS A 40 -18.60 -25.47 2.41
C HIS A 40 -18.59 -26.85 1.75
N ASP A 41 -18.81 -27.89 2.55
CA ASP A 41 -18.86 -29.29 2.11
C ASP A 41 -17.61 -29.68 1.30
N PHE A 42 -16.43 -29.22 1.75
CA PHE A 42 -15.19 -29.28 0.98
C PHE A 42 -14.72 -30.71 0.72
N CYS A 43 -14.81 -31.63 1.68
CA CYS A 43 -14.43 -33.02 1.47
C CYS A 43 -15.29 -33.68 0.38
N SER A 44 -16.56 -33.30 0.26
CA SER A 44 -17.45 -33.87 -0.76
C SER A 44 -17.23 -33.30 -2.17
N HIS A 45 -16.84 -32.02 -2.29
CA HIS A 45 -16.66 -31.34 -3.58
C HIS A 45 -15.20 -31.22 -4.03
N GLY A 46 -14.28 -31.03 -3.09
CA GLY A 46 -12.84 -30.84 -3.30
C GLY A 46 -12.06 -32.14 -3.47
N GLU A 47 -12.69 -33.31 -3.42
CA GLU A 47 -12.05 -34.61 -3.67
C GLU A 47 -11.88 -34.97 -5.15
N LYS A 48 -12.68 -34.37 -6.04
CA LYS A 48 -12.60 -34.67 -7.47
C LYS A 48 -11.42 -33.95 -8.10
N MET A 49 -10.46 -34.74 -8.55
CA MET A 49 -9.27 -34.27 -9.26
C MET A 49 -9.61 -33.63 -10.60
N GLY A 50 -8.98 -32.50 -10.90
CA GLY A 50 -9.23 -31.73 -12.11
C GLY A 50 -10.43 -30.78 -12.01
N ASP A 51 -11.23 -30.85 -10.93
CA ASP A 51 -12.29 -29.87 -10.68
C ASP A 51 -11.69 -28.55 -10.16
N THR A 52 -12.25 -27.45 -10.65
CA THR A 52 -11.92 -26.09 -10.22
C THR A 52 -13.13 -25.49 -9.54
N LEU A 53 -12.98 -25.12 -8.27
CA LEU A 53 -13.97 -24.34 -7.55
C LEU A 53 -13.74 -22.85 -7.85
N GLU A 54 -14.82 -22.10 -7.95
CA GLU A 54 -14.79 -20.69 -8.32
C GLU A 54 -15.51 -19.84 -7.26
N SER A 55 -14.86 -18.78 -6.82
CA SER A 55 -15.49 -17.83 -5.91
C SER A 55 -16.52 -16.94 -6.61
N SER A 56 -17.38 -16.29 -5.83
CA SER A 56 -18.09 -15.11 -6.31
C SER A 56 -17.11 -14.05 -6.81
N THR A 57 -17.56 -13.23 -7.75
CA THR A 57 -16.77 -12.11 -8.26
C THR A 57 -16.71 -10.99 -7.23
N PHE A 58 -15.52 -10.43 -7.01
CA PHE A 58 -15.30 -9.30 -6.11
C PHE A 58 -14.59 -8.15 -6.82
N SER A 59 -14.85 -6.91 -6.40
CA SER A 59 -14.33 -5.70 -7.05
C SER A 59 -13.20 -5.05 -6.26
N THR A 60 -12.23 -4.49 -6.96
CA THR A 60 -11.16 -3.67 -6.37
C THR A 60 -11.03 -2.32 -7.08
N GLY A 61 -10.26 -1.40 -6.50
CA GLY A 61 -10.04 -0.05 -7.05
C GLY A 61 -11.13 0.94 -6.66
N THR A 62 -11.01 2.17 -7.13
CA THR A 62 -11.83 3.31 -6.70
C THR A 62 -13.17 3.43 -7.43
N ASP A 63 -13.40 2.67 -8.50
CA ASP A 63 -14.61 2.76 -9.33
C ASP A 63 -15.26 1.40 -9.66
N GLY A 64 -14.80 0.31 -9.04
CA GLY A 64 -15.36 -1.03 -9.24
C GLY A 64 -15.16 -1.61 -10.63
N LYS A 65 -14.30 -1.01 -11.47
CA LYS A 65 -14.04 -1.48 -12.85
C LYS A 65 -13.11 -2.70 -12.93
N LEU A 66 -12.42 -3.02 -11.84
CA LEU A 66 -11.58 -4.21 -11.74
C LEU A 66 -12.36 -5.26 -10.95
N THR A 67 -12.68 -6.36 -11.61
CA THR A 67 -13.37 -7.48 -10.96
C THR A 67 -12.53 -8.73 -11.03
N TRP A 68 -12.48 -9.46 -9.93
CA TRP A 68 -11.62 -10.61 -9.73
C TRP A 68 -12.43 -11.83 -9.32
N ARG A 69 -11.82 -13.00 -9.44
CA ARG A 69 -12.33 -14.27 -8.95
C ARG A 69 -11.16 -15.09 -8.41
N LEU A 70 -11.39 -15.80 -7.31
CA LEU A 70 -10.49 -16.84 -6.85
C LEU A 70 -10.92 -18.18 -7.44
N GLU A 71 -9.93 -18.96 -7.84
CA GLU A 71 -10.11 -20.34 -8.29
C GLU A 71 -9.35 -21.25 -7.33
N LEU A 72 -9.94 -22.36 -6.89
CA LEU A 72 -9.25 -23.38 -6.11
C LEU A 72 -9.25 -24.67 -6.94
N CYS A 73 -8.07 -25.10 -7.36
CA CYS A 73 -7.91 -26.29 -8.21
C CYS A 73 -7.16 -27.37 -7.45
N ARG A 74 -7.64 -28.61 -7.56
CA ARG A 74 -6.92 -29.81 -7.14
C ARG A 74 -6.36 -30.53 -8.35
N ASP A 75 -5.04 -30.70 -8.39
CA ASP A 75 -4.33 -31.28 -9.53
C ASP A 75 -3.29 -32.31 -9.05
N TYR A 76 -2.65 -32.99 -9.99
CA TYR A 76 -1.51 -33.87 -9.75
C TYR A 76 -0.20 -33.23 -10.18
N ARG A 77 0.82 -33.43 -9.36
CA ARG A 77 2.21 -33.29 -9.82
C ARG A 77 2.92 -34.61 -9.73
N TYR A 78 3.85 -34.80 -10.66
CA TYR A 78 4.76 -35.94 -10.63
C TYR A 78 5.96 -35.55 -9.77
N ASP A 79 6.33 -36.41 -8.84
CA ASP A 79 7.60 -36.30 -8.15
C ASP A 79 8.76 -36.83 -9.00
N GLU A 80 9.96 -36.87 -8.41
CA GLU A 80 11.17 -37.40 -9.06
C GLU A 80 11.07 -38.90 -9.43
N PHE A 81 10.17 -39.64 -8.78
CA PHE A 81 9.89 -41.06 -9.02
C PHE A 81 8.69 -41.29 -9.95
N LEU A 82 8.10 -40.22 -10.51
CA LEU A 82 6.87 -40.24 -11.30
C LEU A 82 5.63 -40.70 -10.51
N ASP A 83 5.68 -40.63 -9.18
CA ASP A 83 4.50 -40.82 -8.35
C ASP A 83 3.62 -39.58 -8.41
N ARG A 84 2.31 -39.82 -8.48
CA ARG A 84 1.29 -38.77 -8.56
C ARG A 84 0.99 -38.22 -7.18
N ILE A 85 1.50 -37.03 -6.88
CA ILE A 85 1.24 -36.32 -5.64
C ILE A 85 0.06 -35.38 -5.84
N PRO A 86 -1.00 -35.48 -5.01
CA PRO A 86 -2.09 -34.51 -5.01
C PRO A 86 -1.57 -33.15 -4.58
N THR A 87 -1.93 -32.10 -5.31
CA THR A 87 -1.54 -30.72 -4.99
C THR A 87 -2.72 -29.77 -5.13
N PHE A 88 -2.69 -28.70 -4.35
CA PHE A 88 -3.69 -27.64 -4.43
C PHE A 88 -3.06 -26.35 -4.92
N SER A 89 -3.78 -25.63 -5.76
CA SER A 89 -3.40 -24.31 -6.22
C SER A 89 -4.55 -23.33 -6.09
N VAL A 90 -4.21 -22.08 -5.80
CA VAL A 90 -5.17 -20.98 -5.79
C VAL A 90 -4.87 -20.08 -6.98
N GLY A 91 -5.84 -19.96 -7.87
CA GLY A 91 -5.88 -19.01 -8.99
C GLY A 91 -6.44 -17.67 -8.56
N LEU A 92 -5.84 -16.60 -9.07
CA LEU A 92 -6.41 -15.27 -9.07
C LEU A 92 -6.66 -14.86 -10.53
N ARG A 93 -7.93 -14.72 -10.90
CA ARG A 93 -8.35 -14.32 -12.24
C ARG A 93 -8.81 -12.87 -12.24
N LEU A 94 -8.31 -12.09 -13.21
CA LEU A 94 -8.84 -10.78 -13.55
C LEU A 94 -10.01 -10.92 -14.53
N ALA A 95 -11.23 -10.99 -14.00
CA ALA A 95 -12.44 -11.26 -14.78
C ALA A 95 -12.86 -10.07 -15.68
N SER A 96 -12.64 -8.84 -15.23
CA SER A 96 -12.90 -7.64 -16.03
C SER A 96 -11.93 -6.54 -15.65
N CYS A 97 -11.42 -5.83 -16.65
CA CYS A 97 -10.52 -4.70 -16.50
C CYS A 97 -10.70 -3.74 -17.68
N GLN A 98 -10.92 -2.45 -17.40
CA GLN A 98 -10.97 -1.41 -18.43
C GLN A 98 -9.60 -0.77 -18.72
N LEU A 99 -8.58 -1.13 -17.93
CA LEU A 99 -7.20 -0.71 -18.14
C LEU A 99 -6.48 -1.72 -19.04
N SER A 100 -5.39 -1.30 -19.67
CA SER A 100 -4.54 -2.21 -20.46
C SER A 100 -3.84 -3.26 -19.59
N HIS A 101 -3.59 -2.92 -18.32
CA HIS A 101 -3.04 -3.80 -17.29
C HIS A 101 -3.25 -3.19 -15.91
N VAL A 102 -3.03 -3.99 -14.88
CA VAL A 102 -2.97 -3.56 -13.48
C VAL A 102 -1.81 -4.25 -12.78
N ASP A 103 -1.01 -3.50 -12.03
CA ASP A 103 0.03 -4.07 -11.18
C ASP A 103 -0.60 -4.41 -9.82
N VAL A 104 -0.28 -5.59 -9.29
CA VAL A 104 -0.86 -6.11 -8.04
C VAL A 104 0.22 -6.76 -7.20
N ASP A 105 0.21 -6.45 -5.90
CA ASP A 105 0.88 -7.23 -4.87
C ASP A 105 -0.20 -7.99 -4.08
N CYS A 106 -0.14 -9.31 -4.10
CA CYS A 106 -1.17 -10.18 -3.57
C CYS A 106 -0.59 -11.18 -2.60
N ARG A 107 -1.28 -11.38 -1.48
CA ARG A 107 -1.01 -12.42 -0.50
C ARG A 107 -2.23 -13.31 -0.39
N VAL A 108 -2.04 -14.60 -0.62
CA VAL A 108 -3.08 -15.61 -0.47
C VAL A 108 -2.71 -16.49 0.71
N SER A 109 -3.64 -16.69 1.64
CA SER A 109 -3.49 -17.62 2.74
C SER A 109 -4.68 -18.57 2.85
N VAL A 110 -4.41 -19.81 3.25
CA VAL A 110 -5.42 -20.76 3.70
C VAL A 110 -5.51 -20.67 5.22
N LEU A 111 -6.73 -20.57 5.73
CA LEU A 111 -6.99 -20.42 7.15
C LEU A 111 -7.45 -21.75 7.77
N ASP A 112 -6.97 -22.05 8.98
CA ASP A 112 -7.47 -23.13 9.82
C ASP A 112 -8.81 -22.78 10.49
N SER A 113 -9.36 -23.72 11.26
CA SER A 113 -10.61 -23.54 12.01
C SER A 113 -10.57 -22.45 13.09
N LYS A 114 -9.38 -21.97 13.47
CA LYS A 114 -9.15 -20.90 14.45
C LYS A 114 -8.83 -19.56 13.77
N GLY A 115 -8.75 -19.53 12.44
CA GLY A 115 -8.33 -18.36 11.65
C GLY A 115 -6.82 -18.18 11.57
N GLY A 116 -6.03 -19.13 12.02
CA GLY A 116 -4.57 -19.19 11.82
C GLY A 116 -4.24 -19.52 10.37
N GLU A 117 -3.12 -19.02 9.86
CA GLU A 117 -2.70 -19.24 8.48
C GLU A 117 -1.84 -20.50 8.38
N THR A 118 -2.28 -21.49 7.59
CA THR A 118 -1.61 -22.80 7.46
C THR A 118 -0.80 -22.93 6.17
N ALA A 119 -1.19 -22.18 5.14
CA ALA A 119 -0.41 -22.00 3.92
C ALA A 119 -0.45 -20.53 3.52
N THR A 120 0.68 -19.96 3.10
CA THR A 120 0.75 -18.58 2.61
C THR A 120 1.60 -18.48 1.35
N LYS A 121 1.10 -17.72 0.37
CA LYS A 121 1.79 -17.42 -0.88
C LYS A 121 1.71 -15.95 -1.21
N TYR A 122 2.77 -15.45 -1.83
CA TYR A 122 2.88 -14.07 -2.29
C TYR A 122 3.00 -14.05 -3.82
N LEU A 123 2.27 -13.16 -4.45
CA LEU A 123 2.26 -12.94 -5.89
C LEU A 123 2.38 -11.44 -6.16
N LYS A 124 3.49 -11.03 -6.74
CA LYS A 124 3.67 -9.66 -7.24
C LYS A 124 3.79 -9.69 -8.76
N ARG A 125 2.78 -9.17 -9.46
CA ARG A 125 2.72 -9.27 -10.91
C ARG A 125 1.85 -8.19 -11.54
N ARG A 126 2.13 -7.93 -12.80
CA ARG A 126 1.22 -7.29 -13.75
C ARG A 126 0.19 -8.29 -14.27
N PHE A 127 -1.09 -7.90 -14.21
CA PHE A 127 -2.21 -8.63 -14.81
C PHE A 127 -2.73 -7.88 -16.04
N TYR A 128 -2.96 -8.62 -17.11
CA TYR A 128 -3.66 -8.17 -18.30
C TYR A 128 -5.13 -8.61 -18.26
N PRO A 129 -6.04 -7.97 -19.02
CA PRO A 129 -7.44 -8.39 -19.07
C PRO A 129 -7.59 -9.89 -19.38
N SER A 130 -8.38 -10.60 -18.58
CA SER A 130 -8.58 -12.06 -18.65
C SER A 130 -7.41 -12.94 -18.20
N ASP A 131 -6.33 -12.36 -17.65
CA ASP A 131 -5.27 -13.15 -17.04
C ASP A 131 -5.81 -14.01 -15.89
N ASN A 132 -5.30 -15.24 -15.81
CA ASN A 132 -5.51 -16.15 -14.71
C ASN A 132 -4.15 -16.69 -14.26
N VAL A 133 -3.78 -16.40 -13.01
CA VAL A 133 -2.48 -16.79 -12.46
C VAL A 133 -2.71 -17.62 -11.21
N SER A 134 -2.19 -18.84 -11.21
CA SER A 134 -2.27 -19.77 -10.09
C SER A 134 -0.97 -19.88 -9.32
N VAL A 135 -1.07 -19.96 -7.99
CA VAL A 135 0.05 -20.29 -7.09
C VAL A 135 -0.18 -21.65 -6.45
N LEU A 136 0.86 -22.48 -6.44
CA LEU A 136 0.82 -23.77 -5.75
C LEU A 136 0.92 -23.53 -4.24
N LEU A 137 0.02 -24.15 -3.48
CA LEU A 137 0.05 -24.08 -2.03
C LEU A 137 1.18 -24.95 -1.49
N SER A 138 1.88 -24.43 -0.49
CA SER A 138 2.87 -25.15 0.29
C SER A 138 2.69 -24.81 1.76
N ASP A 139 3.10 -25.72 2.63
CA ASP A 139 3.24 -25.44 4.06
C ASP A 139 4.41 -24.46 4.32
N GLU A 140 4.64 -24.14 5.59
CA GLU A 140 5.76 -23.28 6.03
C GLU A 140 7.14 -23.88 5.73
N SER A 141 7.24 -25.21 5.62
CA SER A 141 8.49 -25.91 5.28
C SER A 141 8.81 -25.88 3.78
N GLY A 142 7.84 -25.46 2.96
CA GLY A 142 7.94 -25.43 1.50
C GLY A 142 7.50 -26.72 0.81
N GLN A 143 6.96 -27.69 1.55
CA GLN A 143 6.40 -28.93 1.01
C GLN A 143 4.97 -28.74 0.51
N TYR A 144 4.50 -29.65 -0.35
CA TYR A 144 3.13 -29.60 -0.85
C TYR A 144 2.11 -29.59 0.30
N PHE A 145 1.18 -28.65 0.22
CA PHE A 145 0.20 -28.46 1.27
C PHE A 145 -0.91 -29.50 1.20
N ASP A 146 -1.18 -30.18 2.32
CA ASP A 146 -2.36 -31.02 2.50
C ASP A 146 -3.52 -30.16 3.03
N MET A 147 -4.63 -30.09 2.28
CA MET A 147 -5.80 -29.34 2.69
C MET A 147 -6.46 -29.90 3.95
N SER A 148 -6.23 -31.17 4.29
CA SER A 148 -6.76 -31.82 5.49
C SER A 148 -6.38 -31.07 6.78
N ASP A 149 -5.23 -30.39 6.78
CA ASP A 149 -4.75 -29.60 7.92
C ASP A 149 -5.53 -28.27 8.12
N ALA A 150 -6.17 -27.76 7.06
CA ALA A 150 -6.94 -26.52 7.09
C ALA A 150 -8.45 -26.73 7.16
N VAL A 151 -8.95 -27.89 6.76
CA VAL A 151 -10.38 -28.19 6.79
C VAL A 151 -10.87 -28.16 8.24
N SER A 152 -11.87 -27.34 8.49
CA SER A 152 -12.50 -27.22 9.80
C SER A 152 -13.38 -28.44 10.13
N PRO A 153 -13.77 -28.62 11.41
CA PRO A 153 -14.66 -29.71 11.82
C PRO A 153 -16.02 -29.72 11.09
N ASP A 154 -16.47 -28.56 10.59
CA ASP A 154 -17.73 -28.40 9.86
C ASP A 154 -17.57 -28.59 8.34
N ASP A 155 -16.48 -29.22 7.91
CA ASP A 155 -16.14 -29.47 6.49
C ASP A 155 -16.06 -28.18 5.65
N THR A 156 -15.48 -27.12 6.23
CA THR A 156 -15.25 -25.87 5.53
C THR A 156 -13.78 -25.52 5.46
N VAL A 157 -13.37 -24.89 4.35
CA VAL A 157 -12.04 -24.28 4.19
C VAL A 157 -12.18 -22.82 3.79
N THR A 158 -11.34 -21.97 4.35
CA THR A 158 -11.36 -20.53 4.06
C THR A 158 -10.05 -20.08 3.43
N ILE A 159 -10.16 -19.41 2.28
CA ILE A 159 -9.06 -18.75 1.59
C ILE A 159 -9.20 -17.25 1.83
N ARG A 160 -8.12 -16.63 2.30
CA ARG A 160 -7.99 -15.17 2.40
C ARG A 160 -7.08 -14.67 1.29
N CYS A 161 -7.54 -13.67 0.57
CA CYS A 161 -6.77 -12.97 -0.46
C CYS A 161 -6.66 -11.50 -0.10
N GLU A 162 -5.45 -11.04 0.17
CA GLU A 162 -5.11 -9.64 0.41
C GLU A 162 -4.45 -9.08 -0.84
N MET A 163 -4.88 -7.90 -1.28
CA MET A 163 -4.45 -7.30 -2.53
C MET A 163 -4.15 -5.82 -2.34
N ASP A 164 -2.93 -5.43 -2.71
CA ASP A 164 -2.52 -4.05 -2.91
C ASP A 164 -2.52 -3.79 -4.43
N VAL A 165 -3.55 -3.09 -4.90
CA VAL A 165 -3.79 -2.81 -6.32
C VAL A 165 -3.24 -1.43 -6.67
N PHE A 166 -2.28 -1.37 -7.59
CA PHE A 166 -1.64 -0.13 -8.02
C PHE A 166 -2.49 0.54 -9.12
N VAL A 167 -3.13 1.65 -8.76
CA VAL A 167 -4.07 2.38 -9.66
C VAL A 167 -3.34 3.35 -10.59
N GLY A 168 -2.09 3.67 -10.27
CA GLY A 168 -1.22 4.51 -11.08
C GLY A 168 -0.56 5.64 -10.28
N PRO A 169 0.39 6.35 -10.88
CA PRO A 169 1.02 7.52 -10.28
C PRO A 169 0.09 8.73 -10.30
N ILE A 170 0.11 9.51 -9.22
CA ILE A 170 -0.38 10.89 -9.19
C ILE A 170 0.79 11.84 -8.98
N ASN A 171 0.82 12.93 -9.74
CA ASN A 171 1.80 13.99 -9.54
C ASN A 171 1.22 15.01 -8.55
N VAL A 172 1.92 15.20 -7.44
CA VAL A 172 1.56 16.17 -6.40
C VAL A 172 2.48 17.38 -6.58
N PRO A 173 1.92 18.58 -6.87
CA PRO A 173 2.71 19.80 -6.99
C PRO A 173 3.46 20.10 -5.68
N GLY A 174 4.65 20.68 -5.77
CA GLY A 174 5.37 21.18 -4.61
C GLY A 174 4.59 22.29 -3.90
N GLU A 175 4.44 22.20 -2.58
CA GLU A 175 3.86 23.30 -1.80
C GLU A 175 4.81 24.49 -1.79
N LYS A 176 4.27 25.66 -2.14
CA LYS A 176 4.96 26.93 -1.93
C LYS A 176 4.93 27.22 -0.44
N LYS A 177 6.07 27.16 0.25
CA LYS A 177 6.21 27.87 1.53
C LYS A 177 6.11 29.36 1.21
N ALA A 178 4.91 29.92 1.39
CA ALA A 178 4.74 31.36 1.38
C ALA A 178 5.56 31.90 2.57
N ILE A 179 6.69 32.53 2.28
CA ILE A 179 7.40 33.31 3.28
C ILE A 179 6.43 34.41 3.70
N ALA A 180 5.99 34.38 4.96
CA ALA A 180 5.15 35.43 5.50
C ALA A 180 5.99 36.72 5.50
N VAL A 181 5.71 37.61 4.55
CA VAL A 181 6.33 38.94 4.53
C VAL A 181 5.65 39.73 5.65
N PRO A 182 6.36 40.11 6.71
CA PRO A 182 5.76 40.92 7.77
C PRO A 182 5.30 42.25 7.18
N GLU A 183 4.21 42.79 7.72
CA GLU A 183 3.70 44.09 7.29
C GLU A 183 4.78 45.17 7.45
N ARG A 184 4.83 46.12 6.52
CA ARG A 184 5.78 47.24 6.58
C ARG A 184 5.44 48.11 7.78
N GLN A 185 6.35 48.19 8.74
CA GLN A 185 6.16 49.01 9.96
C GLN A 185 6.81 50.39 9.90
N LEU A 186 7.45 50.76 8.79
CA LEU A 186 8.22 52.01 8.65
C LEU A 186 7.44 53.27 9.09
N SER A 187 6.16 53.38 8.76
CA SER A 187 5.35 54.53 9.17
C SER A 187 5.09 54.56 10.69
N SER A 188 4.92 53.38 11.30
CA SER A 188 4.77 53.24 12.74
C SER A 188 6.09 53.57 13.45
N ASP A 189 7.21 53.08 12.91
CA ASP A 189 8.55 53.33 13.46
C ASP A 189 8.91 54.83 13.41
N LEU A 190 8.64 55.50 12.29
CA LEU A 190 8.83 56.95 12.15
C LEU A 190 7.89 57.73 13.07
N GLY A 191 6.65 57.27 13.25
CA GLY A 191 5.71 57.87 14.21
C GLY A 191 6.22 57.78 15.64
N GLN A 192 6.75 56.62 16.05
CA GLN A 192 7.34 56.46 17.38
C GLN A 192 8.56 57.35 17.59
N LEU A 193 9.41 57.55 16.57
CA LEU A 193 10.54 58.47 16.69
C LEU A 193 10.08 59.92 16.95
N PHE A 194 9.01 60.33 16.30
CA PHE A 194 8.41 61.65 16.51
C PHE A 194 7.81 61.80 17.92
N GLU A 195 7.02 60.82 18.37
CA GLU A 195 6.39 60.82 19.70
C GLU A 195 7.42 60.74 20.84
N ASP A 196 8.46 59.91 20.67
CA ASP A 196 9.53 59.75 21.66
C ASP A 196 10.52 60.94 21.68
N GLY A 197 10.46 61.83 20.69
CA GLY A 197 11.43 62.92 20.50
C GLY A 197 12.87 62.43 20.32
N LYS A 198 13.05 61.17 19.89
CA LYS A 198 14.37 60.55 19.75
C LYS A 198 15.09 61.14 18.54
N TYR A 199 16.34 61.53 18.77
CA TYR A 199 17.21 62.10 17.73
C TYR A 199 16.73 63.44 17.15
N SER A 200 15.82 64.14 17.84
CA SER A 200 15.42 65.50 17.45
C SER A 200 16.60 66.47 17.56
N ASP A 201 16.84 67.23 16.50
CA ASP A 201 17.87 68.27 16.39
C ASP A 201 17.26 69.69 16.31
N VAL A 202 15.92 69.78 16.28
CA VAL A 202 15.16 71.03 16.16
C VAL A 202 14.01 71.04 17.17
N VAL A 203 13.64 72.24 17.63
CA VAL A 203 12.46 72.48 18.48
C VAL A 203 11.46 73.34 17.70
N LEU A 204 10.21 72.86 17.61
CA LEU A 204 9.10 73.63 17.05
C LEU A 204 8.30 74.26 18.19
N ASN A 205 8.44 75.57 18.37
CA ASN A 205 7.60 76.30 19.32
C ASN A 205 6.28 76.74 18.64
N VAL A 206 5.17 76.18 19.10
CA VAL A 206 3.83 76.53 18.62
C VAL A 206 3.06 77.17 19.78
N GLN A 207 2.78 78.47 19.64
CA GLN A 207 2.06 79.31 20.63
C GLN A 207 2.80 79.70 21.91
N GLY A 208 4.12 79.48 22.00
CA GLY A 208 4.97 80.13 23.00
C GLY A 208 5.30 79.26 24.19
#